data_AF-A0A353ZXL0-F1
#
_entry.id   AF-A0A353ZXL0-F1
#
_cell.length_a   1.000
_cell.length_b   1.000
_cell.length_c   1.000
_cell.angle_alpha   90.00
_cell.angle_beta   90.00
_cell.angle_gamma   90.00
#
_symmetry.space_group_name_H-M   'P 1'
#
loop_
_entity.id
_entity.type
_entity.pdbx_description
1 polymer ?
#
loop_
_entity_poly.entity_id
_entity_poly.type
_entity_poly.pdbx_seq_one_letter_code
_entity_poly.pdbx_strand_id
1 'polypeptide(L)'
;MTKKTGKSKSKHKNQRHLRAVPSAPKMPLQLLMNHRVIDSLALEFIQWHGTENPDPADAFECLELVKLFLTAQHAINGSSSATAIDSESVEEAAGAIAVSLDPDEMDEAFDDIYFALHSYIHFLKGTGRWSGTDDAYEELHSVLGRGIASAVPHLPVIQVPVLSDKHQDAAFKAMPLIQRASALLEWLGTGKEVTGTGALRLKDIEPAAAAVGVLARGKRAARRALPLPGLEAAGSQPETPLEVGTMFDVPVLRDIWSALVGAGLIRLTSTRAVPGPEAAAWNSPGIEERLTIRRMLSVALLVGVLTDADQVWDQEAVAGTVLAVLSYGTTDEPMPVAELERMASTDLEAALLQHIDLEDTELEDTELEEAGLEAIYASFAALEAQHKLTLLDELGLVAAETHYRVPPVAIQCVDLAMGFLKLPDGPSDATETASNVIALHGLSRTGRAPNIR
;
A
#
# COMPACT_ATOMS: atom_id res chain seq x y z
N MET A 1 54.25 36.38 -5.60
CA MET A 1 52.95 35.92 -6.16
C MET A 1 51.87 36.90 -5.69
N THR A 2 51.69 37.97 -6.46
CA THR A 2 50.51 38.26 -7.30
C THR A 2 49.26 38.66 -6.49
N LYS A 3 49.07 39.99 -6.35
CA LYS A 3 47.79 40.61 -6.00
C LYS A 3 47.41 41.64 -7.07
N LYS A 4 46.16 41.47 -7.55
CA LYS A 4 45.18 42.44 -8.06
C LYS A 4 45.64 43.48 -9.09
N THR A 5 44.95 43.54 -10.23
CA THR A 5 43.92 44.56 -10.55
C THR A 5 43.61 44.52 -12.05
N GLY A 6 42.40 44.10 -12.42
CA GLY A 6 41.87 44.19 -13.78
C GLY A 6 40.85 45.32 -13.87
N LYS A 7 41.16 46.31 -14.71
CA LYS A 7 40.44 47.56 -14.96
C LYS A 7 39.06 47.35 -15.61
N SER A 8 38.11 48.17 -15.16
CA SER A 8 36.85 48.50 -15.82
C SER A 8 37.05 49.08 -17.24
N LYS A 9 36.18 48.65 -18.18
CA LYS A 9 35.77 49.43 -19.35
C LYS A 9 34.28 49.23 -19.62
N SER A 10 33.50 50.28 -19.37
CA SER A 10 32.17 50.46 -19.94
C SER A 10 32.28 50.91 -21.40
N LYS A 11 31.43 50.41 -22.30
CA LYS A 11 30.49 51.21 -23.11
C LYS A 11 29.79 50.35 -24.17
N HIS A 12 28.47 50.23 -24.00
CA HIS A 12 27.42 50.45 -25.00
C HIS A 12 27.75 50.28 -26.49
N LYS A 13 27.08 49.32 -27.13
CA LYS A 13 25.90 49.53 -28.01
C LYS A 13 25.75 48.30 -28.90
N ASN A 14 24.68 47.55 -28.70
CA ASN A 14 23.86 47.05 -29.79
C ASN A 14 22.51 46.62 -29.20
N GLN A 15 21.64 47.62 -29.08
CA GLN A 15 20.19 47.43 -29.20
C GLN A 15 19.95 46.63 -30.48
N ARG A 16 19.80 45.31 -30.34
CA ARG A 16 19.00 44.55 -31.30
C ARG A 16 17.57 44.64 -30.80
N HIS A 17 16.77 45.26 -31.64
CA HIS A 17 15.33 45.45 -31.51
C HIS A 17 14.66 44.23 -30.89
N LEU A 18 14.14 44.41 -29.67
CA LEU A 18 13.06 43.58 -29.15
C LEU A 18 11.93 43.72 -30.15
N ARG A 19 11.79 42.73 -31.05
CA ARG A 19 10.51 42.46 -31.69
C ARG A 19 9.52 42.31 -30.54
N ALA A 20 8.46 43.11 -30.58
CA ALA A 20 7.40 43.07 -29.59
C ALA A 20 7.02 41.60 -29.31
N VAL A 21 7.28 41.16 -28.08
CA VAL A 21 6.69 39.92 -27.56
C VAL A 21 5.19 40.15 -27.65
N PRO A 22 4.42 39.29 -28.36
CA PRO A 22 2.96 39.36 -28.32
C PRO A 22 2.58 39.35 -26.84
N SER A 23 1.78 40.33 -26.39
CA SER A 23 1.32 40.36 -25.00
C SER A 23 0.77 38.98 -24.66
N ALA A 24 1.32 38.35 -23.61
CA ALA A 24 0.80 37.10 -23.09
C ALA A 24 -0.72 37.24 -22.97
N PRO A 25 -1.51 36.30 -23.50
CA PRO A 25 -2.96 36.39 -23.47
C PRO A 25 -3.39 36.66 -22.02
N LYS A 26 -4.21 37.70 -21.82
CA LYS A 26 -4.69 38.06 -20.49
C LYS A 26 -5.50 36.88 -19.97
N MET A 27 -5.03 36.25 -18.89
CA MET A 27 -5.74 35.18 -18.22
C MET A 27 -7.20 35.62 -17.93
N PRO A 28 -8.22 34.81 -18.26
CA PRO A 28 -9.60 35.12 -17.95
C PRO A 28 -9.78 35.42 -16.46
N LEU A 29 -10.63 36.41 -16.15
CA LEU A 29 -10.81 36.86 -14.76
C LEU A 29 -11.23 35.73 -13.82
N GLN A 30 -12.09 34.82 -14.29
CA GLN A 30 -12.53 33.65 -13.53
C GLN A 30 -11.38 32.72 -13.16
N LEU A 31 -10.49 32.40 -14.11
CA LEU A 31 -9.33 31.56 -13.85
C LEU A 31 -8.37 32.22 -12.84
N LEU A 32 -8.18 33.54 -12.95
CA LEU A 32 -7.38 34.31 -11.99
C LEU A 32 -8.02 34.33 -10.59
N MET A 33 -9.36 34.32 -10.49
CA MET A 33 -10.05 34.14 -9.20
C MET A 33 -9.83 32.73 -8.65
N ASN A 34 -9.95 31.69 -9.48
CA ASN A 34 -9.72 30.30 -9.05
C ASN A 34 -8.30 30.09 -8.50
N HIS A 35 -7.28 30.62 -9.18
CA HIS A 35 -5.89 30.56 -8.69
C HIS A 35 -5.73 31.25 -7.33
N ARG A 36 -6.36 32.42 -7.15
CA ARG A 36 -6.35 33.12 -5.85
C ARG A 36 -7.08 32.36 -4.75
N VAL A 37 -8.15 31.63 -5.08
CA VAL A 37 -8.83 30.76 -4.12
C VAL A 37 -7.86 29.67 -3.66
N ILE A 38 -7.18 28.98 -4.59
CA ILE A 38 -6.16 27.98 -4.26
C ILE A 38 -5.04 28.59 -3.40
N ASP A 39 -4.49 29.75 -3.78
CA ASP A 39 -3.45 30.45 -3.01
C ASP A 39 -3.89 30.77 -1.59
N SER A 40 -5.16 31.15 -1.41
CA SER A 40 -5.71 31.46 -0.09
C SER A 40 -5.86 30.23 0.81
N LEU A 41 -5.95 29.05 0.20
CA LEU A 41 -6.08 27.76 0.90
C LEU A 41 -4.73 27.08 1.15
N ALA A 42 -3.65 27.55 0.52
CA ALA A 42 -2.36 26.86 0.50
C ALA A 42 -1.81 26.52 1.89
N LEU A 43 -1.84 27.47 2.84
CA LEU A 43 -1.33 27.22 4.20
C LEU A 43 -2.10 26.10 4.92
N GLU A 44 -3.42 26.06 4.75
CA GLU A 44 -4.26 25.05 5.38
C GLU A 44 -4.12 23.70 4.69
N PHE A 45 -4.00 23.69 3.36
CA PHE A 45 -3.71 22.48 2.60
C PHE A 45 -2.36 21.87 3.01
N ILE A 46 -1.30 22.67 3.13
CA ILE A 46 0.03 22.19 3.57
C ILE A 46 -0.03 21.61 4.99
N GLN A 47 -0.78 22.23 5.90
CA GLN A 47 -0.94 21.71 7.26
C GLN A 47 -1.74 20.41 7.29
N TRP A 48 -2.78 20.32 6.47
CA TRP A 48 -3.61 19.13 6.33
C TRP A 48 -2.83 17.98 5.66
N HIS A 49 -2.18 18.23 4.53
CA HIS A 49 -1.31 17.27 3.86
C HIS A 49 -0.14 16.83 4.74
N GLY A 50 0.39 17.75 5.56
CA GLY A 50 1.46 17.52 6.53
C GLY A 50 1.17 16.45 7.59
N THR A 51 -0.10 16.09 7.82
CA THR A 51 -0.44 14.97 8.70
C THR A 51 -0.19 13.60 8.05
N GLU A 52 -0.19 13.55 6.72
CA GLU A 52 -0.01 12.34 5.91
C GLU A 52 1.41 12.26 5.33
N ASN A 53 1.92 13.37 4.79
CA ASN A 53 3.29 13.50 4.27
C ASN A 53 3.99 14.75 4.84
N PRO A 54 5.12 14.61 5.56
CA PRO A 54 5.76 15.72 6.24
C PRO A 54 6.51 16.72 5.34
N ASP A 55 6.68 16.47 4.04
CA ASP A 55 7.34 17.42 3.15
C ASP A 55 6.36 18.50 2.64
N PRO A 56 6.55 19.78 3.00
CA PRO A 56 5.72 20.86 2.49
C PRO A 56 5.94 21.14 0.99
N ALA A 57 7.05 20.69 0.38
CA ALA A 57 7.31 20.88 -1.05
C ALA A 57 6.28 20.15 -1.91
N ASP A 58 5.99 18.90 -1.56
CA ASP A 58 5.02 18.03 -2.26
C ASP A 58 3.61 18.66 -2.25
N ALA A 59 3.22 19.24 -1.12
CA ALA A 59 1.94 19.93 -1.00
C ALA A 59 1.84 21.19 -1.88
N PHE A 60 2.96 21.90 -2.10
CA PHE A 60 2.98 23.03 -3.03
C PHE A 60 2.88 22.57 -4.48
N GLU A 61 3.60 21.51 -4.84
CA GLU A 61 3.56 20.91 -6.16
C GLU A 61 2.15 20.45 -6.53
N CYS A 62 1.45 19.77 -5.60
CA CYS A 62 0.04 19.41 -5.76
C CYS A 62 -0.84 20.63 -6.10
N LEU A 63 -0.67 21.76 -5.39
CA LEU A 63 -1.48 22.95 -5.64
C LEU A 63 -1.16 23.62 -6.99
N GLU A 64 0.08 23.54 -7.47
CA GLU A 64 0.45 24.03 -8.80
C GLU A 64 -0.13 23.14 -9.90
N LEU A 65 -0.11 21.82 -9.73
CA LEU A 65 -0.76 20.87 -10.63
C LEU A 65 -2.28 21.09 -10.70
N VAL A 66 -2.94 21.34 -9.57
CA VAL A 66 -4.36 21.70 -9.54
C VAL A 66 -4.62 23.00 -10.30
N LYS A 67 -3.78 24.04 -10.15
CA LYS A 67 -3.91 25.29 -10.91
C LYS A 67 -3.72 25.09 -12.41
N LEU A 68 -2.79 24.22 -12.79
CA LEU A 68 -2.54 23.84 -14.18
C LEU A 68 -3.76 23.12 -14.76
N PHE A 69 -4.29 22.14 -14.03
CA PHE A 69 -5.53 21.46 -14.38
C PHE A 69 -6.71 22.41 -14.56
N LEU A 70 -6.96 23.32 -13.62
CA LEU A 70 -8.05 24.30 -13.76
C LEU A 70 -7.88 25.24 -14.95
N THR A 71 -6.65 25.43 -15.41
CA THR A 71 -6.33 26.20 -16.63
C THR A 71 -6.70 25.40 -17.88
N ALA A 72 -6.33 24.12 -17.92
CA ALA A 72 -6.69 23.21 -19.02
C ALA A 72 -8.20 23.01 -19.11
N GLN A 73 -8.87 22.70 -17.99
CA GLN A 73 -10.32 22.57 -17.92
C GLN A 73 -11.03 23.86 -18.36
N HIS A 74 -10.52 25.05 -17.97
CA HIS A 74 -11.08 26.32 -18.44
C HIS A 74 -10.95 26.49 -19.96
N ALA A 75 -9.84 26.05 -20.54
CA ALA A 75 -9.63 26.13 -21.99
C ALA A 75 -10.60 25.22 -22.77
N ILE A 76 -10.95 24.06 -22.21
CA ILE A 76 -11.87 23.08 -22.81
C ILE A 76 -13.33 23.51 -22.64
N ASN A 77 -13.74 23.80 -21.39
CA ASN A 77 -15.15 24.04 -21.05
C ASN A 77 -15.55 25.52 -21.13
N GLY A 78 -14.59 26.43 -21.32
CA GLY A 78 -14.80 27.89 -21.23
C GLY A 78 -15.06 28.39 -19.80
N SER A 79 -15.05 27.51 -18.81
CA SER A 79 -15.22 27.82 -17.39
C SER A 79 -14.52 26.76 -16.52
N SER A 80 -14.17 27.13 -15.28
CA SER A 80 -13.66 26.19 -14.28
C SER A 80 -13.97 26.70 -12.88
N SER A 81 -13.87 25.83 -11.87
CA SER A 81 -14.11 26.20 -10.48
C SER A 81 -13.05 25.57 -9.58
N ALA A 82 -12.50 26.36 -8.65
CA ALA A 82 -11.56 25.84 -7.65
C ALA A 82 -12.23 24.97 -6.58
N THR A 83 -13.56 25.02 -6.43
CA THR A 83 -14.26 24.35 -5.32
C THR A 83 -15.44 23.48 -5.78
N ALA A 84 -15.66 23.35 -7.08
CA ALA A 84 -16.70 22.50 -7.68
C ALA A 84 -16.18 22.02 -9.03
N ILE A 85 -15.15 21.18 -8.98
CA ILE A 85 -14.47 20.66 -10.16
C ILE A 85 -15.42 19.70 -10.88
N ASP A 86 -15.48 19.83 -12.20
CA ASP A 86 -16.33 19.01 -13.06
C ASP A 86 -15.61 17.71 -13.45
N SER A 87 -16.32 16.57 -13.38
CA SER A 87 -15.80 15.23 -13.69
C SER A 87 -15.68 14.98 -15.20
N GLU A 88 -16.58 15.55 -15.99
CA GLU A 88 -16.72 15.21 -17.43
C GLU A 88 -15.48 15.56 -18.26
N SER A 89 -14.71 16.57 -17.85
CA SER A 89 -13.54 17.05 -18.60
C SER A 89 -12.20 16.71 -17.96
N VAL A 90 -12.16 15.81 -16.97
CA VAL A 90 -10.91 15.48 -16.26
C VAL A 90 -9.90 14.84 -17.20
N GLU A 91 -10.31 13.81 -17.94
CA GLU A 91 -9.45 13.09 -18.88
C GLU A 91 -8.92 14.01 -19.99
N GLU A 92 -9.81 14.83 -20.59
CA GLU A 92 -9.43 15.76 -21.65
C GLU A 92 -8.46 16.84 -21.14
N ALA A 93 -8.67 17.35 -19.91
CA ALA A 93 -7.80 18.36 -19.31
C ALA A 93 -6.43 17.79 -18.91
N ALA A 94 -6.39 16.58 -18.35
CA ALA A 94 -5.14 15.88 -18.04
C ALA A 94 -4.37 15.57 -19.33
N GLY A 95 -5.04 15.04 -20.36
CA GLY A 95 -4.43 14.78 -21.66
C GLY A 95 -3.90 16.04 -22.36
N ALA A 96 -4.59 17.17 -22.23
CA ALA A 96 -4.11 18.44 -22.76
C ALA A 96 -2.83 18.94 -22.05
N ILE A 97 -2.66 18.61 -20.77
CA ILE A 97 -1.44 18.92 -20.02
C ILE A 97 -0.32 17.95 -20.42
N ALA A 98 -0.61 16.65 -20.46
CA ALA A 98 0.35 15.61 -20.81
C ALA A 98 0.95 15.83 -22.21
N VAL A 99 0.14 16.19 -23.21
CA VAL A 99 0.61 16.53 -24.58
C VAL A 99 1.52 17.76 -24.63
N SER A 100 1.50 18.59 -23.59
CA SER A 100 2.37 19.78 -23.49
C SER A 100 3.72 19.50 -22.84
N LEU A 101 3.91 18.30 -22.29
CA LEU A 101 5.14 17.82 -21.67
C LEU A 101 5.97 17.01 -22.66
N ASP A 102 7.22 16.71 -22.27
CA ASP A 102 8.07 15.81 -23.04
C ASP A 102 7.49 14.37 -22.98
N PRO A 103 7.58 13.56 -24.05
CA PRO A 103 6.99 12.21 -24.09
C PRO A 103 7.42 11.30 -22.94
N ASP A 104 8.66 11.45 -22.49
CA ASP A 104 9.24 10.67 -21.39
C ASP A 104 8.66 11.04 -20.00
N GLU A 105 7.95 12.18 -19.88
CA GLU A 105 7.33 12.67 -18.64
C GLU A 105 5.78 12.56 -18.70
N MET A 106 5.23 12.04 -19.80
CA MET A 106 3.79 12.10 -20.09
C MET A 106 2.98 11.24 -19.11
N ASP A 107 3.42 10.01 -18.84
CA ASP A 107 2.70 9.05 -18.02
C ASP A 107 2.80 9.38 -16.53
N GLU A 108 3.99 9.77 -16.06
CA GLU A 108 4.20 10.28 -14.69
C GLU A 108 3.31 11.52 -14.44
N ALA A 109 3.14 12.39 -15.43
CA ALA A 109 2.30 13.57 -15.30
C ALA A 109 0.80 13.25 -15.15
N PHE A 110 0.29 12.15 -15.72
CA PHE A 110 -1.09 11.75 -15.49
C PHE A 110 -1.28 11.36 -14.03
N ASP A 111 -0.42 10.50 -13.49
CA ASP A 111 -0.52 10.05 -12.10
C ASP A 111 -0.39 11.22 -11.12
N ASP A 112 0.57 12.13 -11.37
CA ASP A 112 0.77 13.32 -10.55
C ASP A 112 -0.43 14.26 -10.55
N ILE A 113 -1.04 14.49 -11.73
CA ILE A 113 -2.24 15.33 -11.85
C ILE A 113 -3.42 14.69 -11.12
N TYR A 114 -3.62 13.38 -11.30
CA TYR A 114 -4.73 12.66 -10.68
C TYR A 114 -4.56 12.60 -9.16
N PHE A 115 -3.35 12.33 -8.67
CA PHE A 115 -3.01 12.38 -7.26
C PHE A 115 -3.25 13.77 -6.66
N ALA A 116 -2.72 14.82 -7.30
CA ALA A 116 -2.88 16.19 -6.84
C ALA A 116 -4.35 16.62 -6.76
N LEU A 117 -5.14 16.27 -7.78
CA LEU A 117 -6.58 16.53 -7.79
C LEU A 117 -7.32 15.75 -6.71
N HIS A 118 -7.00 14.45 -6.55
CA HIS A 118 -7.61 13.60 -5.54
C HIS A 118 -7.37 14.13 -4.12
N SER A 119 -6.11 14.43 -3.81
CA SER A 119 -5.70 15.03 -2.54
C SER A 119 -6.40 16.37 -2.29
N TYR A 120 -6.49 17.23 -3.31
CA TYR A 120 -7.15 18.53 -3.20
C TYR A 120 -8.67 18.44 -2.98
N ILE A 121 -9.38 17.56 -3.71
CA ILE A 121 -10.82 17.40 -3.50
C ILE A 121 -11.14 16.79 -2.13
N HIS A 122 -10.28 15.90 -1.64
CA HIS A 122 -10.42 15.30 -0.32
C HIS A 122 -10.25 16.36 0.77
N PHE A 123 -9.24 17.22 0.65
CA PHE A 123 -9.08 18.41 1.50
C PHE A 123 -10.33 19.31 1.47
N LEU A 124 -10.88 19.62 0.28
CA LEU A 124 -12.07 20.45 0.17
C LEU A 124 -13.29 19.82 0.86
N LYS A 125 -13.48 18.50 0.71
CA LYS A 125 -14.57 17.77 1.37
C LYS A 125 -14.38 17.74 2.89
N GLY A 126 -13.20 17.34 3.35
CA GLY A 126 -12.86 17.23 4.77
C GLY A 126 -12.92 18.56 5.52
N THR A 127 -12.71 19.68 4.82
CA THR A 127 -12.80 21.03 5.40
C THR A 127 -14.13 21.75 5.13
N GLY A 128 -15.10 21.09 4.49
CA GLY A 128 -16.41 21.67 4.17
C GLY A 128 -16.36 22.82 3.15
N ARG A 129 -15.32 22.85 2.31
CA ARG A 129 -15.09 23.86 1.27
C ARG A 129 -15.53 23.42 -0.13
N TRP A 130 -15.88 22.14 -0.29
CA TRP A 130 -16.54 21.66 -1.48
C TRP A 130 -17.87 22.40 -1.69
N SER A 131 -18.03 22.99 -2.87
CA SER A 131 -19.21 23.78 -3.26
C SER A 131 -20.08 23.10 -4.32
N GLY A 132 -19.64 21.95 -4.83
CA GLY A 132 -20.46 21.09 -5.69
C GLY A 132 -21.48 20.29 -4.89
N THR A 133 -22.26 19.45 -5.57
CA THR A 133 -23.14 18.48 -4.91
C THR A 133 -22.34 17.29 -4.38
N ASP A 134 -22.92 16.52 -3.46
CA ASP A 134 -22.30 15.27 -2.98
C ASP A 134 -22.20 14.24 -4.12
N ASP A 135 -23.22 14.13 -4.96
CA ASP A 135 -23.19 13.25 -6.14
C ASP A 135 -22.03 13.62 -7.10
N ALA A 136 -21.80 14.91 -7.33
CA ALA A 136 -20.69 15.37 -8.17
C ALA A 136 -19.32 15.11 -7.52
N TYR A 137 -19.24 15.16 -6.19
CA TYR A 137 -18.03 14.76 -5.48
C TYR A 137 -17.75 13.27 -5.65
N GLU A 138 -18.74 12.41 -5.43
CA GLU A 138 -18.59 10.95 -5.59
C GLU A 138 -18.23 10.57 -7.02
N GLU A 139 -18.84 11.23 -8.01
CA GLU A 139 -18.53 11.01 -9.42
C GLU A 139 -17.08 11.42 -9.75
N LEU A 140 -16.68 12.63 -9.37
CA LEU A 140 -15.30 13.11 -9.57
C LEU A 140 -14.28 12.24 -8.82
N HIS A 141 -14.58 11.88 -7.58
CA HIS A 141 -13.75 10.99 -6.77
C HIS A 141 -13.62 9.60 -7.43
N SER A 142 -14.70 9.08 -8.03
CA SER A 142 -14.66 7.84 -8.81
C SER A 142 -13.87 7.95 -10.11
N VAL A 143 -13.89 9.10 -10.79
CA VAL A 143 -13.06 9.35 -11.99
C VAL A 143 -11.58 9.43 -11.60
N LEU A 144 -11.25 10.19 -10.56
CA LEU A 144 -9.86 10.34 -10.11
C LEU A 144 -9.30 9.02 -9.53
N GLY A 145 -10.14 8.26 -8.83
CA GLY A 145 -9.79 6.90 -8.38
C GLY A 145 -9.62 5.91 -9.53
N ARG A 146 -10.17 6.18 -10.73
CA ARG A 146 -9.96 5.34 -11.92
C ARG A 146 -8.64 5.63 -12.62
N GLY A 147 -8.10 6.85 -12.59
CA GLY A 147 -6.78 7.13 -13.16
C GLY A 147 -5.67 6.43 -12.40
N ILE A 148 -5.70 6.53 -11.07
CA ILE A 148 -4.75 5.88 -10.15
C ILE A 148 -4.94 4.34 -10.11
N ALA A 149 -6.15 3.85 -10.44
CA ALA A 149 -6.49 2.42 -10.39
C ALA A 149 -6.90 1.80 -11.73
N SER A 150 -6.51 2.40 -12.87
CA SER A 150 -6.97 1.98 -14.21
C SER A 150 -6.50 0.56 -14.61
N ALA A 151 -5.52 0.01 -13.89
CA ALA A 151 -5.09 -1.38 -14.00
C ALA A 151 -5.73 -2.33 -12.97
N VAL A 152 -6.62 -1.88 -12.08
CA VAL A 152 -7.24 -2.75 -11.07
C VAL A 152 -8.49 -3.40 -11.65
N PRO A 153 -8.46 -4.71 -12.01
CA PRO A 153 -9.64 -5.39 -12.53
C PRO A 153 -10.80 -5.26 -11.54
N HIS A 154 -12.01 -5.00 -12.05
CA HIS A 154 -13.22 -4.95 -11.24
C HIS A 154 -13.35 -6.24 -10.41
N LEU A 155 -13.04 -6.14 -9.12
CA LEU A 155 -13.09 -7.28 -8.21
C LEU A 155 -14.55 -7.72 -8.03
N PRO A 156 -14.83 -9.03 -8.00
CA PRO A 156 -16.18 -9.51 -7.77
C PRO A 156 -16.71 -9.06 -6.41
N VAL A 157 -18.02 -8.84 -6.33
CA VAL A 157 -18.68 -8.55 -5.04
C VAL A 157 -18.63 -9.80 -4.17
N ILE A 158 -18.00 -9.69 -3.00
CA ILE A 158 -17.88 -10.79 -2.05
C ILE A 158 -19.25 -11.06 -1.41
N GLN A 159 -19.74 -12.29 -1.57
CA GLN A 159 -20.94 -12.75 -0.87
C GLN A 159 -20.56 -13.52 0.38
N VAL A 160 -20.66 -12.88 1.54
CA VAL A 160 -20.36 -13.52 2.82
C VAL A 160 -21.42 -14.58 3.16
N PRO A 161 -21.05 -15.86 3.29
CA PRO A 161 -22.02 -16.91 3.59
C PRO A 161 -22.52 -16.80 5.03
N VAL A 162 -23.82 -17.04 5.23
CA VAL A 162 -24.43 -17.08 6.56
C VAL A 162 -24.11 -18.41 7.23
N LEU A 163 -23.19 -18.39 8.19
CA LEU A 163 -22.82 -19.55 9.00
C LEU A 163 -23.30 -19.35 10.44
N SER A 164 -23.84 -20.40 11.07
CA SER A 164 -24.16 -20.32 12.51
C SER A 164 -22.88 -20.21 13.34
N ASP A 165 -22.92 -19.52 14.48
CA ASP A 165 -21.77 -19.34 15.37
C ASP A 165 -21.03 -20.65 15.73
N LYS A 166 -21.77 -21.74 15.95
CA LYS A 166 -21.16 -23.05 16.25
C LYS A 166 -20.33 -23.59 15.09
N HIS A 167 -20.82 -23.45 13.87
CA HIS A 167 -20.08 -23.86 12.66
C HIS A 167 -18.86 -22.97 12.45
N GLN A 168 -19.00 -21.65 12.65
CA GLN A 168 -17.86 -20.72 12.58
C GLN A 168 -16.79 -21.05 13.63
N ASP A 169 -17.18 -21.29 14.88
CA ASP A 169 -16.25 -21.55 15.99
C ASP A 169 -15.49 -22.87 15.75
N ALA A 170 -16.20 -23.90 15.27
CA ALA A 170 -15.58 -25.17 14.89
C ALA A 170 -14.62 -25.02 13.71
N ALA A 171 -15.02 -24.28 12.67
CA ALA A 171 -14.20 -24.06 11.48
C ALA A 171 -12.94 -23.25 11.81
N PHE A 172 -13.06 -22.14 12.55
CA PHE A 172 -11.90 -21.40 13.03
C PHE A 172 -10.99 -22.27 13.91
N LYS A 173 -11.54 -23.06 14.83
CA LYS A 173 -10.72 -23.96 15.67
C LYS A 173 -9.94 -25.00 14.85
N ALA A 174 -10.47 -25.41 13.70
CA ALA A 174 -9.81 -26.34 12.80
C ALA A 174 -8.72 -25.67 11.93
N MET A 175 -8.71 -24.34 11.80
CA MET A 175 -7.71 -23.64 10.99
C MET A 175 -6.30 -23.72 11.59
N PRO A 176 -5.26 -23.99 10.77
CA PRO A 176 -3.87 -23.95 11.20
C PRO A 176 -3.48 -22.61 11.83
N LEU A 177 -3.93 -21.47 11.31
CA LEU A 177 -3.70 -20.15 11.91
C LEU A 177 -4.08 -20.10 13.39
N ILE A 178 -5.30 -20.53 13.72
CA ILE A 178 -5.84 -20.45 15.09
C ILE A 178 -5.12 -21.45 16.01
N GLN A 179 -4.72 -22.61 15.50
CA GLN A 179 -3.95 -23.60 16.26
C GLN A 179 -2.54 -23.09 16.58
N ARG A 180 -1.82 -22.57 15.58
CA ARG A 180 -0.48 -21.98 15.73
C ARG A 180 -0.50 -20.76 16.66
N ALA A 181 -1.49 -19.88 16.49
CA ALA A 181 -1.70 -18.73 17.38
C ALA A 181 -2.00 -19.16 18.82
N SER A 182 -2.82 -20.20 19.03
CA SER A 182 -3.11 -20.73 20.36
C SER A 182 -1.84 -21.29 21.04
N ALA A 183 -1.04 -22.07 20.31
CA ALA A 183 0.22 -22.60 20.82
C ALA A 183 1.22 -21.49 21.15
N LEU A 184 1.29 -20.44 20.34
CA LEU A 184 2.18 -19.31 20.59
C LEU A 184 1.73 -18.47 21.80
N LEU A 185 0.42 -18.27 21.98
CA LEU A 185 -0.13 -17.61 23.18
C LEU A 185 0.07 -18.44 24.45
N GLU A 186 -0.07 -19.76 24.36
CA GLU A 186 0.25 -20.67 25.47
C GLU A 186 1.74 -20.59 25.84
N TRP A 187 2.63 -20.63 24.85
CA TRP A 187 4.06 -20.48 25.06
C TRP A 187 4.42 -19.11 25.69
N LEU A 188 3.76 -18.03 25.24
CA LEU A 188 3.96 -16.69 25.77
C LEU A 188 3.67 -16.65 27.28
N GLY A 189 2.61 -17.34 27.72
CA GLY A 189 2.20 -17.45 29.12
C GLY A 189 2.00 -16.08 29.77
N THR A 190 2.70 -15.79 30.86
CA THR A 190 2.65 -14.47 31.53
C THR A 190 3.46 -13.38 30.81
N GLY A 191 4.23 -13.75 29.79
CA GLY A 191 5.04 -12.85 28.98
C GLY A 191 6.50 -13.29 28.80
N LYS A 192 7.15 -12.76 27.76
CA LYS A 192 8.53 -13.05 27.35
C LYS A 192 9.34 -11.78 27.20
N GLU A 193 10.66 -11.89 27.31
CA GLU A 193 11.56 -10.75 27.09
C GLU A 193 11.66 -10.44 25.59
N VAL A 194 11.62 -9.16 25.24
CA VAL A 194 11.87 -8.68 23.87
C VAL A 194 13.04 -7.69 23.85
N THR A 195 13.57 -7.44 22.67
CA THR A 195 14.51 -6.36 22.38
C THR A 195 13.77 -5.01 22.31
N GLY A 196 14.51 -3.91 22.22
CA GLY A 196 13.91 -2.58 22.04
C GLY A 196 13.15 -2.41 20.72
N THR A 197 13.33 -3.31 19.75
CA THR A 197 12.58 -3.35 18.49
C THR A 197 11.33 -4.21 18.57
N GLY A 198 11.01 -4.76 19.75
CA GLY A 198 9.88 -5.69 19.93
C GLY A 198 10.16 -7.13 19.50
N ALA A 199 11.36 -7.45 18.99
CA ALA A 199 11.73 -8.80 18.59
C ALA A 199 12.03 -9.69 19.81
N LEU A 200 11.75 -10.98 19.71
CA LEU A 200 12.14 -11.95 20.73
C LEU A 200 13.65 -12.02 20.91
N ARG A 201 14.10 -12.37 22.12
CA ARG A 201 15.52 -12.67 22.37
C ARG A 201 15.91 -13.96 21.65
N LEU A 202 17.17 -14.07 21.22
CA LEU A 202 17.67 -15.24 20.46
C LEU A 202 17.33 -16.59 21.11
N LYS A 203 17.42 -16.68 22.44
CA LYS A 203 17.09 -17.89 23.22
C LYS A 203 15.61 -18.31 23.11
N ASP A 204 14.73 -17.36 22.80
CA ASP A 204 13.28 -17.53 22.76
C ASP A 204 12.77 -17.78 21.34
N ILE A 205 13.61 -17.62 20.31
CA ILE A 205 13.21 -17.83 18.90
C ILE A 205 12.87 -19.30 18.64
N GLU A 206 13.70 -20.24 19.11
CA GLU A 206 13.47 -21.68 18.85
C GLU A 206 12.13 -22.19 19.41
N PRO A 207 11.80 -21.97 20.70
CA PRO A 207 10.52 -22.43 21.21
C PRO A 207 9.32 -21.65 20.63
N ALA A 208 9.48 -20.38 20.23
CA ALA A 208 8.44 -19.62 19.55
C ALA A 208 8.19 -20.11 18.12
N ALA A 209 9.26 -20.38 17.37
CA ALA A 209 9.19 -20.95 16.02
C ALA A 209 8.54 -22.34 16.05
N ALA A 210 8.89 -23.18 17.03
CA ALA A 210 8.24 -24.47 17.23
C ALA A 210 6.73 -24.35 17.50
N ALA A 211 6.30 -23.32 18.24
CA ALA A 211 4.88 -23.07 18.50
C ALA A 211 4.07 -22.74 17.23
N VAL A 212 4.73 -22.18 16.21
CA VAL A 212 4.13 -21.93 14.89
C VAL A 212 4.46 -23.00 13.85
N GLY A 213 5.09 -24.11 14.26
CA GLY A 213 5.39 -25.26 13.40
C GLY A 213 6.67 -25.13 12.56
N VAL A 214 7.56 -24.20 12.88
CA VAL A 214 8.81 -23.95 12.12
C VAL A 214 10.04 -24.36 12.92
N LEU A 215 10.98 -25.06 12.27
CA LEU A 215 12.27 -25.43 12.85
C LEU A 215 13.29 -24.32 12.62
N ALA A 216 13.32 -23.33 13.51
CA ALA A 216 14.31 -22.25 13.49
C ALA A 216 14.98 -22.08 14.86
N ARG A 217 16.20 -21.54 14.89
CA ARG A 217 16.94 -21.23 16.12
C ARG A 217 17.65 -19.88 16.00
N GLY A 218 17.56 -19.08 17.05
CA GLY A 218 18.30 -17.83 17.14
C GLY A 218 19.80 -18.04 17.29
N LYS A 219 20.59 -17.48 16.37
CA LYS A 219 22.05 -17.49 16.43
C LYS A 219 22.62 -16.10 16.16
N ARG A 220 23.58 -15.69 17.00
CA ARG A 220 24.26 -14.42 16.83
C ARG A 220 25.05 -14.41 15.52
N ALA A 221 24.91 -13.32 14.76
CA ALA A 221 25.56 -13.15 13.45
C ALA A 221 25.21 -14.23 12.41
N ALA A 222 24.05 -14.88 12.55
CA ALA A 222 23.43 -15.56 11.43
C ALA A 222 23.22 -14.54 10.30
N ARG A 223 23.56 -14.93 9.07
CA ARG A 223 23.23 -14.12 7.90
C ARG A 223 21.72 -14.19 7.71
N ARG A 224 21.09 -13.06 7.34
CA ARG A 224 19.71 -13.09 6.85
C ARG A 224 19.69 -14.10 5.71
N ALA A 225 18.93 -15.18 5.88
CA ALA A 225 18.59 -16.03 4.75
C ALA A 225 17.76 -15.12 3.84
N LEU A 226 18.36 -14.64 2.77
CA LEU A 226 17.57 -14.14 1.66
C LEU A 226 16.90 -15.40 1.10
N PRO A 227 15.56 -15.47 1.02
CA PRO A 227 14.96 -16.47 0.18
C PRO A 227 15.53 -16.22 -1.22
N LEU A 228 16.33 -17.16 -1.72
CA LEU A 228 16.69 -17.18 -3.13
C LEU A 228 15.42 -17.62 -3.86
N PRO A 229 14.91 -16.83 -4.83
CA PRO A 229 13.72 -17.19 -5.58
C PRO A 229 13.88 -18.57 -6.24
N GLY A 230 12.93 -19.48 -6.03
CA GLY A 230 12.78 -20.69 -6.84
C GLY A 230 13.57 -21.95 -6.46
N LEU A 231 14.17 -22.06 -5.27
CA LEU A 231 14.96 -23.25 -4.88
C LEU A 231 14.53 -23.99 -3.60
N GLU A 232 13.51 -23.53 -2.88
CA GLU A 232 12.96 -24.30 -1.76
C GLU A 232 11.96 -25.33 -2.29
N ALA A 233 12.48 -26.51 -2.63
CA ALA A 233 11.68 -27.65 -3.05
C ALA A 233 10.63 -27.98 -1.98
N ALA A 234 9.36 -27.82 -2.35
CA ALA A 234 8.21 -28.28 -1.57
C ALA A 234 8.41 -29.75 -1.16
N GLY A 235 8.50 -30.01 0.15
CA GLY A 235 8.32 -31.35 0.71
C GLY A 235 9.44 -31.92 1.58
N SER A 236 10.59 -31.25 1.74
CA SER A 236 11.65 -31.72 2.66
C SER A 236 11.81 -30.76 3.83
N GLN A 237 11.22 -31.07 4.98
CA GLN A 237 11.58 -30.35 6.21
C GLN A 237 13.09 -30.51 6.43
N PRO A 238 13.85 -29.41 6.54
CA PRO A 238 15.27 -29.52 6.79
C PRO A 238 15.46 -30.20 8.16
N GLU A 239 16.23 -31.29 8.20
CA GLU A 239 16.56 -32.01 9.45
C GLU A 239 17.33 -31.10 10.42
N THR A 240 17.94 -30.03 9.92
CA THR A 240 18.69 -29.02 10.67
C THR A 240 17.89 -27.73 10.84
N PRO A 241 17.79 -27.16 12.07
CA PRO A 241 17.09 -25.90 12.29
C PRO A 241 17.70 -24.73 11.51
N LEU A 242 16.85 -23.87 10.92
CA LEU A 242 17.26 -22.62 10.28
C LEU A 242 17.87 -21.67 11.32
N GLU A 243 19.13 -21.28 11.14
CA GLU A 243 19.80 -20.34 12.04
C GLU A 243 19.46 -18.89 11.66
N VAL A 244 18.82 -18.15 12.56
CA VAL A 244 18.32 -16.78 12.29
C VAL A 244 18.88 -15.73 13.25
N GLY A 245 19.05 -14.50 12.78
CA GLY A 245 19.60 -13.39 13.56
C GLY A 245 18.52 -12.64 14.36
N THR A 246 17.29 -12.69 13.88
CA THR A 246 16.09 -12.13 14.52
C THR A 246 14.89 -13.04 14.25
N MET A 247 13.85 -12.97 15.10
CA MET A 247 12.61 -13.72 14.84
C MET A 247 11.93 -13.29 13.52
N PHE A 248 12.22 -12.07 13.06
CA PHE A 248 11.69 -11.53 11.81
C PHE A 248 12.26 -12.21 10.56
N ASP A 249 13.36 -12.97 10.70
CA ASP A 249 13.88 -13.80 9.62
C ASP A 249 13.11 -15.15 9.51
N VAL A 250 12.07 -15.36 10.32
CA VAL A 250 11.17 -16.52 10.27
C VAL A 250 9.78 -16.02 9.85
N PRO A 251 9.43 -15.98 8.55
CA PRO A 251 8.25 -15.28 8.03
C PRO A 251 6.94 -15.68 8.73
N VAL A 252 6.65 -16.98 8.85
CA VAL A 252 5.45 -17.49 9.55
C VAL A 252 5.37 -16.99 11.00
N LEU A 253 6.50 -16.97 11.73
CA LEU A 253 6.53 -16.48 13.12
C LEU A 253 6.35 -14.97 13.16
N ARG A 254 7.03 -14.23 12.28
CA ARG A 254 6.89 -12.78 12.14
C ARG A 254 5.43 -12.40 11.91
N ASP A 255 4.78 -13.05 10.95
CA ASP A 255 3.46 -12.62 10.47
C ASP A 255 2.38 -12.96 11.52
N ILE A 256 2.42 -14.17 12.12
CA ILE A 256 1.53 -14.51 13.23
C ILE A 256 1.78 -13.60 14.45
N TRP A 257 3.05 -13.30 14.78
CA TRP A 257 3.37 -12.42 15.90
C TRP A 257 2.82 -11.01 15.68
N SER A 258 3.06 -10.44 14.50
CA SER A 258 2.54 -9.12 14.11
C SER A 258 1.02 -9.10 14.12
N ALA A 259 0.35 -10.15 13.62
CA ALA A 259 -1.10 -10.26 13.65
C ALA A 259 -1.66 -10.37 15.08
N LEU A 260 -0.99 -11.10 15.97
CA LEU A 260 -1.35 -11.16 17.40
C LEU A 260 -1.20 -9.80 18.11
N VAL A 261 -0.19 -9.02 17.75
CA VAL A 261 -0.02 -7.64 18.24
C VAL A 261 -1.12 -6.74 17.67
N GLY A 262 -1.38 -6.80 16.37
CA GLY A 262 -2.43 -6.03 15.69
C GLY A 262 -3.82 -6.33 16.22
N ALA A 263 -4.10 -7.60 16.56
CA ALA A 263 -5.36 -8.01 17.18
C ALA A 263 -5.41 -7.78 18.70
N GLY A 264 -4.43 -7.11 19.31
CA GLY A 264 -4.43 -6.83 20.75
C GLY A 264 -4.35 -8.07 21.66
N LEU A 265 -3.98 -9.23 21.11
CA LEU A 265 -3.73 -10.47 21.85
C LEU A 265 -2.37 -10.45 22.53
N ILE A 266 -1.40 -9.76 21.94
CA ILE A 266 -0.09 -9.46 22.51
C ILE A 266 0.08 -7.95 22.66
N ARG A 267 0.56 -7.52 23.81
CA ARG A 267 1.02 -6.14 24.03
C ARG A 267 2.53 -6.12 24.17
N LEU A 268 3.20 -5.33 23.32
CA LEU A 268 4.62 -5.07 23.43
C LEU A 268 4.88 -3.90 24.36
N THR A 269 5.85 -4.07 25.26
CA THR A 269 6.45 -3.00 26.05
C THR A 269 7.91 -2.83 25.61
N SER A 270 8.63 -1.87 26.18
CA SER A 270 10.05 -1.64 25.83
C SER A 270 10.96 -2.84 26.09
N THR A 271 10.56 -3.79 26.95
CA THR A 271 11.39 -4.94 27.34
C THR A 271 10.67 -6.28 27.39
N ARG A 272 9.33 -6.32 27.32
CA ARG A 272 8.54 -7.55 27.38
C ARG A 272 7.37 -7.56 26.41
N ALA A 273 7.06 -8.74 25.88
CA ALA A 273 5.77 -9.06 25.29
C ALA A 273 4.92 -9.72 26.37
N VAL A 274 3.69 -9.25 26.58
CA VAL A 274 2.75 -9.79 27.57
C VAL A 274 1.39 -10.01 26.91
N PRO A 275 0.50 -10.84 27.50
CA PRO A 275 -0.89 -10.90 27.05
C PRO A 275 -1.51 -9.50 26.98
N GLY A 276 -2.16 -9.20 25.85
CA GLY A 276 -2.86 -7.95 25.61
C GLY A 276 -4.27 -7.93 26.21
N PRO A 277 -5.01 -6.81 26.07
CA PRO A 277 -6.36 -6.66 26.61
C PRO A 277 -7.34 -7.71 26.08
N GLU A 278 -7.17 -8.13 24.82
CA GLU A 278 -8.06 -9.08 24.15
C GLU A 278 -7.72 -10.55 24.42
N ALA A 279 -6.62 -10.82 25.13
CA ALA A 279 -6.16 -12.19 25.40
C ALA A 279 -7.21 -13.03 26.17
N ALA A 280 -8.03 -12.39 27.00
CA ALA A 280 -9.10 -13.07 27.74
C ALA A 280 -10.22 -13.59 26.80
N ALA A 281 -10.49 -12.89 25.69
CA ALA A 281 -11.51 -13.28 24.72
C ALA A 281 -11.12 -14.56 23.96
N TRP A 282 -9.82 -14.82 23.78
CA TRP A 282 -9.30 -15.96 23.00
C TRP A 282 -9.83 -17.31 23.45
N ASN A 283 -9.91 -17.51 24.78
CA ASN A 283 -10.42 -18.72 25.43
C ASN A 283 -11.70 -18.45 26.23
N SER A 284 -12.43 -17.38 25.91
CA SER A 284 -13.68 -17.04 26.60
C SER A 284 -14.68 -18.20 26.50
N PRO A 285 -15.50 -18.46 27.54
CA PRO A 285 -16.62 -19.40 27.42
C PRO A 285 -17.67 -18.94 26.39
N GLY A 286 -17.79 -17.62 26.13
CA GLY A 286 -18.70 -17.06 25.15
C GLY A 286 -18.23 -17.33 23.72
N ILE A 287 -19.10 -17.93 22.89
CA ILE A 287 -18.77 -18.22 21.48
C ILE A 287 -18.54 -16.91 20.70
N GLU A 288 -19.39 -15.89 20.93
CA GLU A 288 -19.32 -14.61 20.24
C GLU A 288 -17.97 -13.91 20.46
N GLU A 289 -17.50 -13.79 21.70
CA GLU A 289 -16.20 -13.20 22.03
C GLU A 289 -15.05 -13.94 21.33
N ARG A 290 -15.07 -15.28 21.33
CA ARG A 290 -14.07 -16.09 20.63
C ARG A 290 -14.11 -15.88 19.12
N LEU A 291 -15.29 -15.77 18.52
CA LEU A 291 -15.42 -15.52 17.09
C LEU A 291 -14.88 -14.14 16.72
N THR A 292 -15.23 -13.11 17.48
CA THR A 292 -14.77 -11.74 17.26
C THR A 292 -13.24 -11.66 17.28
N ILE A 293 -12.58 -12.21 18.30
CA ILE A 293 -11.12 -12.13 18.41
C ILE A 293 -10.39 -12.96 17.35
N ARG A 294 -10.95 -14.10 16.93
CA ARG A 294 -10.36 -14.93 15.86
C ARG A 294 -10.51 -14.29 14.49
N ARG A 295 -11.66 -13.66 14.19
CA ARG A 295 -11.82 -12.84 12.98
C ARG A 295 -10.83 -11.69 12.99
N MET A 296 -10.68 -10.99 14.11
CA MET A 296 -9.74 -9.88 14.23
C MET A 296 -8.29 -10.31 13.97
N LEU A 297 -7.87 -11.47 14.51
CA LEU A 297 -6.57 -12.05 14.19
C LEU A 297 -6.42 -12.34 12.69
N SER A 298 -7.41 -12.99 12.07
CA SER A 298 -7.38 -13.30 10.63
C SER A 298 -7.33 -12.04 9.76
N VAL A 299 -8.09 -11.00 10.10
CA VAL A 299 -8.07 -9.71 9.40
C VAL A 299 -6.71 -9.03 9.58
N ALA A 300 -6.17 -8.98 10.80
CA ALA A 300 -4.86 -8.38 11.06
C ALA A 300 -3.73 -9.08 10.28
N LEU A 301 -3.80 -10.41 10.15
CA LEU A 301 -2.86 -11.17 9.32
C LEU A 301 -3.05 -10.84 7.83
N LEU A 302 -4.29 -10.85 7.31
CA LEU A 302 -4.57 -10.54 5.90
C LEU A 302 -4.10 -9.13 5.53
N VAL A 303 -4.42 -8.13 6.35
CA VAL A 303 -3.94 -6.76 6.17
C VAL A 303 -2.41 -6.74 6.19
N GLY A 304 -1.78 -7.38 7.18
CA GLY A 304 -0.32 -7.45 7.25
C GLY A 304 0.34 -8.08 6.01
N VAL A 305 -0.25 -9.14 5.45
CA VAL A 305 0.22 -9.76 4.20
C VAL A 305 0.07 -8.81 3.00
N LEU A 306 -1.02 -8.05 2.95
CA LEU A 306 -1.29 -7.10 1.87
C LEU A 306 -0.43 -5.83 1.98
N THR A 307 -0.08 -5.41 3.20
CA THR A 307 0.69 -4.19 3.46
C THR A 307 2.18 -4.43 3.78
N ASP A 308 2.69 -5.66 3.68
CA ASP A 308 4.10 -5.95 3.97
C ASP A 308 5.02 -5.25 2.94
N ALA A 309 5.70 -4.20 3.40
CA ALA A 309 6.51 -3.30 2.59
C ALA A 309 7.98 -3.75 2.46
N ASP A 310 8.35 -4.89 3.04
CA ASP A 310 9.78 -5.12 3.33
C ASP A 310 10.66 -5.36 2.09
N GLN A 311 10.15 -5.67 0.88
CA GLN A 311 11.03 -6.12 -0.23
C GLN A 311 10.57 -5.91 -1.69
N VAL A 312 9.52 -5.15 -2.00
CA VAL A 312 8.98 -5.09 -3.37
C VAL A 312 8.99 -3.66 -3.90
N TRP A 313 9.49 -3.46 -5.12
CA TRP A 313 9.49 -2.18 -5.84
C TRP A 313 8.09 -1.72 -6.23
N ASP A 314 7.12 -2.65 -6.29
CA ASP A 314 5.71 -2.37 -6.57
C ASP A 314 4.80 -3.20 -5.64
N GLN A 315 4.67 -2.72 -4.40
CA GLN A 315 3.84 -3.36 -3.38
C GLN A 315 2.35 -3.35 -3.76
N GLU A 316 1.91 -2.32 -4.48
CA GLU A 316 0.52 -2.14 -4.88
C GLU A 316 0.09 -3.20 -5.89
N ALA A 317 0.92 -3.49 -6.90
CA ALA A 317 0.64 -4.57 -7.84
C ALA A 317 0.61 -5.95 -7.16
N VAL A 318 1.51 -6.21 -6.20
CA VAL A 318 1.48 -7.46 -5.42
C VAL A 318 0.20 -7.56 -4.59
N ALA A 319 -0.16 -6.49 -3.87
CA ALA A 319 -1.37 -6.46 -3.05
C ALA A 319 -2.63 -6.60 -3.92
N GLY A 320 -2.69 -5.91 -5.06
CA GLY A 320 -3.75 -6.00 -6.05
C GLY A 320 -3.90 -7.43 -6.61
N THR A 321 -2.78 -8.09 -6.92
CA THR A 321 -2.79 -9.48 -7.40
C THR A 321 -3.30 -10.45 -6.32
N VAL A 322 -2.81 -10.34 -5.08
CA VAL A 322 -3.30 -11.17 -3.96
C VAL A 322 -4.79 -10.91 -3.71
N LEU A 323 -5.23 -9.64 -3.69
CA LEU A 323 -6.63 -9.28 -3.53
C LEU A 323 -7.51 -9.83 -4.65
N ALA A 324 -7.06 -9.79 -5.90
CA ALA A 324 -7.77 -10.38 -7.02
C ALA A 324 -7.97 -11.88 -6.82
N VAL A 325 -6.90 -12.61 -6.53
CA VAL A 325 -6.95 -14.06 -6.28
C VAL A 325 -7.90 -14.39 -5.12
N LEU A 326 -7.79 -13.69 -3.99
CA LEU A 326 -8.65 -13.89 -2.84
C LEU A 326 -10.13 -13.59 -3.15
N SER A 327 -10.40 -12.49 -3.86
CA SER A 327 -11.76 -12.09 -4.24
C SER A 327 -12.42 -13.12 -5.15
N TYR A 328 -11.75 -13.54 -6.22
CA TYR A 328 -12.24 -14.61 -7.09
C TYR A 328 -12.38 -15.94 -6.33
N GLY A 329 -11.48 -16.21 -5.38
CA GLY A 329 -11.54 -17.38 -4.50
C GLY A 329 -12.75 -17.42 -3.57
N THR A 330 -13.50 -16.32 -3.42
CA THR A 330 -14.79 -16.29 -2.71
C THR A 330 -15.99 -16.65 -3.60
N THR A 331 -15.78 -16.80 -4.91
CA THR A 331 -16.84 -17.03 -5.91
C THR A 331 -16.87 -18.49 -6.41
N ASP A 332 -17.84 -18.78 -7.28
CA ASP A 332 -17.92 -20.07 -7.99
C ASP A 332 -16.87 -20.20 -9.12
N GLU A 333 -16.22 -19.10 -9.49
CA GLU A 333 -15.20 -19.01 -10.54
C GLU A 333 -13.83 -18.60 -9.95
N PRO A 334 -13.21 -19.42 -9.08
CA PRO A 334 -11.91 -19.12 -8.52
C PRO A 334 -10.80 -19.16 -9.58
N MET A 335 -9.73 -18.40 -9.36
CA MET A 335 -8.54 -18.44 -10.21
C MET A 335 -7.84 -19.81 -10.13
N PRO A 336 -7.54 -20.49 -11.26
CA PRO A 336 -6.69 -21.66 -11.29
C PRO A 336 -5.26 -21.35 -10.80
N VAL A 337 -4.66 -22.25 -10.03
CA VAL A 337 -3.27 -22.09 -9.54
C VAL A 337 -2.30 -21.96 -10.71
N ALA A 338 -2.48 -22.79 -11.74
CA ALA A 338 -1.68 -22.78 -12.96
C ALA A 338 -1.75 -21.45 -13.75
N GLU A 339 -2.83 -20.68 -13.59
CA GLU A 339 -2.94 -19.38 -14.25
C GLU A 339 -2.01 -18.36 -13.60
N LEU A 340 -1.99 -18.30 -12.27
CA LEU A 340 -1.05 -17.44 -11.54
C LEU A 340 0.40 -17.90 -11.75
N GLU A 341 0.65 -19.21 -11.81
CA GLU A 341 1.98 -19.76 -12.17
C GLU A 341 2.43 -19.35 -13.56
N ARG A 342 1.52 -19.36 -14.54
CA ARG A 342 1.82 -18.87 -15.88
C ARG A 342 2.14 -17.37 -15.87
N MET A 343 1.43 -16.56 -15.08
CA MET A 343 1.74 -15.13 -14.92
C MET A 343 3.13 -14.92 -14.31
N ALA A 344 3.47 -15.68 -13.26
CA ALA A 344 4.75 -15.64 -12.56
C ALA A 344 5.93 -16.20 -13.37
N SER A 345 5.65 -17.08 -14.33
CA SER A 345 6.63 -17.79 -15.16
C SER A 345 6.87 -17.13 -16.53
N THR A 346 6.30 -15.97 -16.82
CA THR A 346 6.60 -15.24 -18.06
C THR A 346 8.11 -15.15 -18.16
N ASP A 347 8.69 -15.64 -19.28
CA ASP A 347 10.12 -15.95 -19.43
C ASP A 347 10.99 -14.71 -19.21
N LEU A 348 11.23 -14.41 -17.93
CA LEU A 348 11.87 -13.19 -17.46
C LEU A 348 13.28 -13.10 -18.04
N GLU A 349 13.91 -14.25 -18.25
CA GLU A 349 15.24 -14.36 -18.84
C GLU A 349 15.20 -14.00 -20.34
N ALA A 350 14.20 -14.48 -21.09
CA ALA A 350 14.02 -14.08 -22.49
C ALA A 350 13.61 -12.61 -22.65
N ALA A 351 12.77 -12.07 -21.75
CA ALA A 351 12.37 -10.66 -21.73
C ALA A 351 13.55 -9.74 -21.38
N LEU A 352 14.29 -10.05 -20.31
CA LEU A 352 15.48 -9.28 -19.90
C LEU A 352 16.61 -9.33 -20.93
N LEU A 353 16.81 -10.47 -21.61
CA LEU A 353 17.82 -10.58 -22.67
C LEU A 353 17.44 -9.80 -23.94
N GLN A 354 16.15 -9.62 -24.24
CA GLN A 354 15.72 -8.77 -25.36
C GLN A 354 15.99 -7.28 -25.08
N HIS A 355 15.90 -6.85 -23.82
CA HIS A 355 16.17 -5.45 -23.44
C HIS A 355 17.67 -5.09 -23.41
N ILE A 356 18.59 -6.05 -23.24
CA ILE A 356 20.04 -5.75 -23.16
C ILE A 356 20.66 -5.45 -24.54
N ASP A 357 20.03 -5.89 -25.64
CA ASP A 357 20.56 -5.73 -27.00
C ASP A 357 20.00 -4.51 -27.77
N LEU A 358 19.15 -3.67 -27.14
CA LEU A 358 18.44 -2.55 -27.79
C LEU A 358 19.09 -1.16 -27.63
N GLU A 359 20.27 -1.04 -27.01
CA GLU A 359 20.94 0.26 -26.77
C GLU A 359 21.31 1.08 -28.03
N ASP A 360 21.02 0.63 -29.26
CA ASP A 360 21.48 1.26 -30.51
C ASP A 360 20.39 1.56 -31.59
N THR A 361 19.08 1.42 -31.33
CA THR A 361 18.02 1.78 -32.30
C THR A 361 17.25 3.05 -31.93
N GLU A 362 17.41 4.11 -32.73
CA GLU A 362 16.76 5.42 -32.56
C GLU A 362 15.24 5.37 -32.86
N LEU A 363 14.43 5.61 -31.82
CA LEU A 363 13.14 6.35 -31.84
C LEU A 363 11.84 5.67 -32.33
N GLU A 364 11.78 4.37 -32.60
CA GLU A 364 10.50 3.63 -32.81
C GLU A 364 10.20 2.56 -31.73
N ASP A 365 11.06 2.40 -30.73
CA ASP A 365 11.05 1.26 -29.78
C ASP A 365 10.44 1.55 -28.39
N THR A 366 9.99 2.78 -28.09
CA THR A 366 9.57 3.18 -26.72
C THR A 366 8.33 2.43 -26.21
N GLU A 367 7.29 2.26 -27.05
CA GLU A 367 6.06 1.52 -26.66
C GLU A 367 6.31 0.00 -26.48
N LEU A 368 7.28 -0.56 -27.22
CA LEU A 368 7.67 -1.97 -27.08
C LEU A 368 8.53 -2.20 -25.83
N GLU A 369 9.37 -1.22 -25.47
CA GLU A 369 10.14 -1.24 -24.24
C GLU A 369 9.25 -1.16 -23.00
N GLU A 370 8.24 -0.30 -23.02
CA GLU A 370 7.28 -0.12 -21.94
C GLU A 370 6.42 -1.37 -21.70
N ALA A 371 5.84 -1.96 -22.76
CA ALA A 371 5.05 -3.20 -22.65
C ALA A 371 5.87 -4.40 -22.15
N GLY A 372 7.16 -4.47 -22.52
CA GLY A 372 8.09 -5.48 -22.01
C GLY A 372 8.36 -5.31 -20.52
N LEU A 373 8.52 -4.06 -20.07
CA LEU A 373 8.75 -3.71 -18.69
C LEU A 373 7.51 -3.99 -17.83
N GLU A 374 6.31 -3.58 -18.27
CA GLU A 374 5.03 -3.90 -17.61
C GLU A 374 4.82 -5.41 -17.41
N ALA A 375 5.18 -6.22 -18.42
CA ALA A 375 5.11 -7.68 -18.31
C ALA A 375 6.07 -8.23 -17.24
N ILE A 376 7.26 -7.64 -17.09
CA ILE A 376 8.20 -7.96 -16.01
C ILE A 376 7.61 -7.53 -14.65
N TYR A 377 7.01 -6.33 -14.55
CA TYR A 377 6.30 -5.84 -13.36
C TYR A 377 5.20 -6.81 -12.93
N ALA A 378 4.30 -7.19 -13.85
CA ALA A 378 3.21 -8.12 -13.59
C ALA A 378 3.71 -9.54 -13.21
N SER A 379 4.76 -10.03 -13.87
CA SER A 379 5.32 -11.36 -13.57
C SER A 379 5.98 -11.41 -12.19
N PHE A 380 6.71 -10.36 -11.81
CA PHE A 380 7.27 -10.25 -10.46
C PHE A 380 6.17 -10.14 -9.40
N ALA A 381 5.15 -9.32 -9.66
CA ALA A 381 4.00 -9.19 -8.76
C ALA A 381 3.27 -10.52 -8.56
N ALA A 382 3.08 -11.30 -9.63
CA ALA A 382 2.49 -12.63 -9.57
C ALA A 382 3.33 -13.62 -8.75
N LEU A 383 4.66 -13.61 -8.91
CA LEU A 383 5.57 -14.46 -8.13
C LEU A 383 5.48 -14.16 -6.63
N GLU A 384 5.55 -12.88 -6.24
CA GLU A 384 5.43 -12.49 -4.84
C GLU A 384 4.03 -12.77 -4.28
N ALA A 385 2.99 -12.59 -5.09
CA ALA A 385 1.63 -12.97 -4.73
C ALA A 385 1.52 -14.49 -4.45
N GLN A 386 2.19 -15.34 -5.22
CA GLN A 386 2.24 -16.79 -4.94
C GLN A 386 2.88 -17.11 -3.60
N HIS A 387 3.98 -16.45 -3.23
CA HIS A 387 4.60 -16.66 -1.93
C HIS A 387 3.64 -16.30 -0.79
N LYS A 388 2.96 -15.15 -0.91
CA LYS A 388 1.94 -14.72 0.04
C LYS A 388 0.76 -15.68 0.11
N LEU A 389 0.26 -16.17 -1.03
CA LEU A 389 -0.84 -17.12 -1.09
C LEU A 389 -0.46 -18.51 -0.54
N THR A 390 0.78 -18.94 -0.72
CA THR A 390 1.32 -20.17 -0.12
C THR A 390 1.29 -20.08 1.41
N LEU A 391 1.72 -18.95 1.97
CA LEU A 391 1.59 -18.70 3.41
C LEU A 391 0.12 -18.77 3.86
N LEU A 392 -0.80 -18.14 3.13
CA LEU A 392 -2.22 -18.15 3.46
C LEU A 392 -2.84 -19.55 3.36
N ASP A 393 -2.38 -20.38 2.42
CA ASP A 393 -2.76 -21.79 2.29
C ASP A 393 -2.29 -22.62 3.50
N GLU A 394 -1.01 -22.50 3.88
CA GLU A 394 -0.47 -23.16 5.07
C GLU A 394 -1.19 -22.79 6.38
N LEU A 395 -1.74 -21.58 6.43
CA LEU A 395 -2.49 -21.04 7.56
C LEU A 395 -4.00 -21.37 7.49
N GLY A 396 -4.46 -21.94 6.37
CA GLY A 396 -5.84 -22.33 6.11
C GLY A 396 -6.80 -21.17 5.89
N LEU A 397 -6.30 -20.02 5.43
CA LEU A 397 -7.10 -18.88 4.98
C LEU A 397 -7.45 -18.96 3.49
N VAL A 398 -6.68 -19.74 2.74
CA VAL A 398 -6.91 -20.09 1.33
C VAL A 398 -6.69 -21.61 1.20
N ALA A 399 -7.26 -22.22 0.18
CA ALA A 399 -6.92 -23.57 -0.29
C ALA A 399 -6.38 -23.44 -1.71
N ALA A 400 -5.16 -23.92 -1.96
CA ALA A 400 -4.45 -23.76 -3.24
C ALA A 400 -4.16 -25.11 -3.94
N GLU A 401 -5.14 -26.01 -4.03
CA GLU A 401 -4.93 -27.33 -4.66
C GLU A 401 -4.85 -27.24 -6.20
N THR A 402 -5.95 -26.83 -6.84
CA THR A 402 -6.03 -26.63 -8.30
C THR A 402 -6.54 -25.23 -8.63
N HIS A 403 -7.30 -24.64 -7.72
CA HIS A 403 -7.83 -23.30 -7.77
C HIS A 403 -7.70 -22.70 -6.38
N TYR A 404 -7.44 -21.40 -6.31
CA TYR A 404 -7.43 -20.67 -5.05
C TYR A 404 -8.86 -20.50 -4.53
N ARG A 405 -9.19 -21.13 -3.41
CA ARG A 405 -10.51 -21.02 -2.77
C ARG A 405 -10.40 -20.50 -1.35
N VAL A 406 -11.23 -19.53 -0.98
CA VAL A 406 -11.30 -19.02 0.40
C VAL A 406 -12.31 -19.87 1.17
N PRO A 407 -11.95 -20.47 2.32
CA PRO A 407 -12.90 -21.22 3.14
C PRO A 407 -14.08 -20.34 3.57
N PRO A 408 -15.33 -20.85 3.63
CA PRO A 408 -16.52 -20.05 3.90
C PRO A 408 -16.43 -19.17 5.16
N VAL A 409 -15.77 -19.66 6.21
CA VAL A 409 -15.56 -18.93 7.47
C VAL A 409 -14.52 -17.80 7.37
N ALA A 410 -13.61 -17.87 6.39
CA ALA A 410 -12.59 -16.85 6.13
C ALA A 410 -13.06 -15.77 5.13
N ILE A 411 -14.13 -16.02 4.35
CA ILE A 411 -14.69 -15.05 3.38
C ILE A 411 -15.02 -13.71 4.06
N GLN A 412 -15.62 -13.74 5.25
CA GLN A 412 -15.90 -12.52 6.01
C GLN A 412 -14.61 -11.76 6.40
N CYS A 413 -13.52 -12.46 6.67
CA CYS A 413 -12.24 -11.84 7.01
C CYS A 413 -11.62 -11.16 5.78
N VAL A 414 -11.75 -11.76 4.59
CA VAL A 414 -11.31 -11.15 3.33
C VAL A 414 -12.11 -9.89 3.03
N ASP A 415 -13.44 -9.94 3.15
CA ASP A 415 -14.33 -8.78 2.96
C ASP A 415 -13.96 -7.63 3.91
N LEU A 416 -13.75 -7.92 5.19
CA LEU A 416 -13.31 -6.93 6.18
C LEU A 416 -11.92 -6.36 5.85
N ALA A 417 -10.95 -7.20 5.50
CA ALA A 417 -9.60 -6.75 5.14
C ALA A 417 -9.62 -5.86 3.88
N MET A 418 -10.44 -6.18 2.89
CA MET A 418 -10.67 -5.32 1.72
C MET A 418 -11.30 -3.99 2.11
N GLY A 419 -12.25 -4.00 3.06
CA GLY A 419 -12.82 -2.77 3.61
C GLY A 419 -11.74 -1.87 4.21
N PHE A 420 -10.79 -2.42 4.97
CA PHE A 420 -9.67 -1.64 5.52
C PHE A 420 -8.77 -1.01 4.46
N LEU A 421 -8.54 -1.69 3.34
CA LEU A 421 -7.71 -1.17 2.24
C LEU A 421 -8.47 -0.19 1.34
N LYS A 422 -9.80 -0.27 1.32
CA LYS A 422 -10.67 0.66 0.58
C LYS A 422 -11.05 1.90 1.36
N LEU A 423 -10.84 1.91 2.68
CA LEU A 423 -11.04 3.12 3.47
C LEU A 423 -9.93 4.10 3.09
N PRO A 424 -10.22 5.22 2.40
CA PRO A 424 -9.32 6.36 2.48
C PRO A 424 -9.18 6.70 3.97
N ASP A 425 -7.97 7.00 4.43
CA ASP A 425 -7.62 7.40 5.80
C ASP A 425 -8.28 8.75 6.17
N GLY A 426 -9.61 8.82 6.15
CA GLY A 426 -10.37 9.97 6.61
C GLY A 426 -10.39 10.01 8.14
N PRO A 427 -10.25 11.19 8.77
CA PRO A 427 -10.44 11.33 10.20
C PRO A 427 -11.90 11.01 10.54
N SER A 428 -12.11 9.86 11.19
CA SER A 428 -13.41 9.43 11.72
C SER A 428 -13.96 10.47 12.68
N ASP A 429 -15.04 11.15 12.27
CA ASP A 429 -15.74 12.14 13.09
C ASP A 429 -16.55 11.39 14.18
N ALA A 430 -15.91 11.21 15.34
CA ALA A 430 -16.43 10.43 16.45
C ALA A 430 -17.56 11.16 17.17
N THR A 431 -18.81 10.84 16.82
CA THR A 431 -19.94 10.89 17.76
C THR A 431 -20.90 9.70 17.68
N GLU A 432 -20.44 8.53 17.25
CA GLU A 432 -21.16 7.28 17.47
C GLU A 432 -20.32 6.23 18.18
N THR A 433 -20.91 5.71 19.25
CA THR A 433 -20.47 4.70 20.23
C THR A 433 -19.34 3.77 19.83
N ALA A 434 -18.32 3.73 20.69
CA ALA A 434 -17.20 2.77 20.77
C ALA A 434 -17.45 1.42 20.08
N SER A 435 -17.03 1.33 18.82
CA SER A 435 -16.67 0.06 18.18
C SER A 435 -15.16 0.04 18.09
N ASN A 436 -14.55 -1.08 18.47
CA ASN A 436 -13.10 -1.27 18.65
C ASN A 436 -12.33 -1.09 17.32
N VAL A 437 -12.07 0.15 16.93
CA VAL A 437 -11.21 0.49 15.79
C VAL A 437 -9.76 0.19 16.16
N ILE A 438 -9.21 -0.77 15.42
CA ILE A 438 -7.84 -1.27 15.54
C ILE A 438 -6.89 -0.17 15.03
N ALA A 439 -6.20 0.51 15.94
CA ALA A 439 -5.07 1.37 15.58
C ALA A 439 -3.85 0.48 15.27
N LEU A 440 -3.72 0.02 14.02
CA LEU A 440 -2.50 -0.57 13.49
C LEU A 440 -1.44 0.54 13.31
N HIS A 441 -0.95 1.11 14.40
CA HIS A 441 0.21 2.00 14.30
C HIS A 441 1.44 1.14 13.97
N GLY A 442 1.90 1.26 12.72
CA GLY A 442 3.24 0.87 12.32
C GLY A 442 4.24 1.46 13.30
N LEU A 443 5.19 0.65 13.76
CA LEU A 443 6.26 1.10 14.64
C LEU A 443 7.12 2.13 13.90
N SER A 444 6.81 3.42 14.03
CA SER A 444 7.69 4.49 13.59
C SER A 444 9.06 4.33 14.24
N ARG A 445 10.06 4.02 13.42
CA ARG A 445 11.48 4.10 13.79
C ARG A 445 11.94 5.55 13.78
N THR A 446 11.63 6.31 14.83
CA THR A 446 12.34 7.54 15.22
C THR A 446 12.32 7.58 16.75
N GLY A 447 13.27 8.08 17.52
CA GLY A 447 14.49 8.84 17.34
C GLY A 447 14.99 9.11 18.78
N ARG A 448 16.27 8.91 19.00
CA ARG A 448 17.01 8.95 20.28
C ARG A 448 16.75 10.23 21.11
N ALA A 449 16.44 10.07 22.40
CA ALA A 449 16.35 11.18 23.35
C ALA A 449 17.70 11.91 23.52
N PRO A 450 17.75 13.25 23.61
CA PRO A 450 18.98 13.98 23.85
C PRO A 450 19.44 13.80 25.30
N ASN A 451 20.71 13.44 25.48
CA ASN A 451 21.38 13.43 26.77
C ASN A 451 21.46 14.87 27.30
N ILE A 452 20.78 15.15 28.41
CA ILE A 452 21.02 16.33 29.23
C ILE A 452 22.15 15.97 30.21
N ARG A 453 23.26 16.69 30.09
CA ARG A 453 24.25 16.89 31.16
C ARG A 453 24.28 18.35 31.52
#